data_AF-W1XYC6-F1
#
_entry.id   AF-W1XYC6-F1
#
_cell.length_a   1.000
_cell.length_b   1.000
_cell.length_c   1.000
_cell.angle_alpha   90.00
_cell.angle_beta   90.00
_cell.angle_gamma   90.00
#
_symmetry.space_group_name_H-M   'P 1'
#
loop_
_entity.id
_entity.type
_entity.pdbx_description
1 polymer ?
#
loop_
_entity_poly.entity_id
_entity_poly.type
_entity_poly.pdbx_seq_one_letter_code
_entity_poly.pdbx_strand_id
1 'polypeptide(L)' 'PVPPHTTAAGVPARIVGKPDSDKPSMDMDQHFNGINHTFEYGDGI' A
#
# COMPACT_ATOMS: atom_id res chain seq x y z
N PRO A 1 12.35 7.82 -7.60
CA PRO A 1 11.93 6.58 -8.32
C PRO A 1 11.64 5.46 -7.32
N VAL A 2 10.54 4.73 -7.48
CA VAL A 2 10.21 3.56 -6.63
C VAL A 2 10.78 2.30 -7.31
N PRO A 3 11.50 1.43 -6.59
CA PRO A 3 11.99 0.19 -7.17
C PRO A 3 10.85 -0.71 -7.67
N PRO A 4 11.08 -1.59 -8.66
CA PRO A 4 10.09 -2.57 -9.06
C PRO A 4 9.61 -3.39 -7.85
N HIS A 5 8.34 -3.79 -7.89
CA HIS A 5 7.77 -4.71 -6.91
C HIS A 5 7.92 -4.24 -5.45
N THR A 6 7.62 -2.97 -5.18
CA THR A 6 7.74 -2.35 -3.85
C THR A 6 6.47 -1.55 -3.53
N THR A 7 6.01 -1.63 -2.28
CA THR A 7 4.89 -0.83 -1.76
C THR A 7 5.42 0.47 -1.18
N ALA A 8 4.92 1.62 -1.65
CA ALA A 8 5.26 2.94 -1.12
C ALA A 8 4.01 3.73 -0.75
N ALA A 9 3.99 4.32 0.45
CA ALA A 9 2.83 5.03 1.00
C ALA A 9 3.25 6.20 1.92
N GLY A 10 2.30 7.09 2.25
CA GLY A 10 2.49 8.24 3.13
C GLY A 10 2.82 9.56 2.42
N VAL A 11 2.97 10.66 3.20
CA VAL A 11 3.32 12.00 2.69
C VAL A 11 4.54 12.56 3.46
N PRO A 12 5.70 12.75 2.81
CA PRO A 12 6.04 12.24 1.47
C PRO A 12 6.10 10.69 1.47
N ALA A 13 5.89 10.09 0.31
CA ALA A 13 5.85 8.63 0.18
C ALA A 13 7.19 7.98 0.56
N ARG A 14 7.12 6.87 1.30
CA ARG A 14 8.26 6.04 1.69
C ARG A 14 7.98 4.57 1.36
N ILE A 15 9.03 3.79 1.17
CA ILE A 15 8.90 2.33 1.01
C ILE A 15 8.40 1.75 2.34
N VAL A 16 7.30 1.02 2.30
CA VAL A 16 6.64 0.41 3.46
C VAL A 16 6.53 -1.11 3.37
N GLY A 17 6.95 -1.72 2.25
CA GLY A 17 6.92 -3.17 2.10
C GLY A 17 7.01 -3.64 0.65
N LYS A 18 6.51 -4.84 0.40
CA LYS A 18 6.43 -5.50 -0.90
C LYS A 18 4.98 -5.96 -1.11
N PRO A 19 4.41 -5.86 -2.32
CA PRO A 19 3.07 -6.40 -2.60
C PRO A 19 3.07 -7.93 -2.51
N ASP A 20 1.94 -8.52 -2.14
CA ASP A 20 1.77 -9.97 -1.96
C ASP A 20 1.66 -10.75 -3.28
N SER A 21 1.47 -10.03 -4.38
CA SER A 21 1.31 -10.58 -5.73
C SER A 21 2.35 -10.01 -6.69
N ASP A 22 2.77 -10.82 -7.66
CA ASP A 22 3.67 -10.41 -8.75
C ASP A 22 3.06 -9.31 -9.63
N LYS A 23 1.73 -9.27 -9.70
CA LYS A 23 0.96 -8.30 -10.50
C LYS A 23 -0.10 -7.65 -9.60
N PRO A 24 0.28 -6.72 -8.71
CA PRO A 24 -0.63 -6.11 -7.75
C PRO A 24 -1.82 -5.39 -8.40
N SER A 25 -1.69 -4.99 -9.66
CA SER A 25 -2.78 -4.39 -10.46
C SER A 25 -3.88 -5.37 -10.89
N MET A 26 -3.67 -6.68 -10.77
CA MET A 26 -4.72 -7.67 -11.08
C MET A 26 -5.59 -7.94 -9.86
N ASP A 27 -4.99 -7.91 -8.66
CA ASP A 27 -5.67 -8.19 -7.41
C ASP A 27 -6.25 -6.92 -6.76
N MET A 28 -5.68 -5.75 -7.07
CA MET A 28 -6.12 -4.43 -6.62
C MET A 28 -6.16 -4.26 -5.09
N ASP A 29 -5.34 -5.02 -4.35
CA ASP A 29 -5.23 -4.89 -2.90
C ASP A 29 -4.71 -3.50 -2.51
N GLN A 30 -5.50 -2.79 -1.69
CA GLN A 30 -5.19 -1.44 -1.23
C GLN A 30 -4.54 -1.42 0.15
N HIS A 31 -4.39 -2.57 0.80
CA HIS A 31 -3.70 -2.64 2.09
C HIS A 31 -2.20 -2.44 1.90
N PHE A 32 -1.58 -1.81 2.90
CA PHE A 32 -0.13 -1.67 2.97
C PHE A 32 0.38 -2.17 4.32
N ASN A 33 1.57 -2.78 4.33
CA ASN A 33 2.28 -3.25 5.52
C ASN A 33 1.56 -4.35 6.36
N GLY A 34 0.62 -5.11 5.77
CA GLY A 34 -0.19 -6.09 6.53
C GLY A 34 -1.11 -5.44 7.58
N ILE A 35 -1.23 -4.12 7.52
CA ILE A 35 -1.99 -3.30 8.43
C ILE A 35 -3.42 -3.23 7.88
N ASN A 36 -4.30 -4.11 8.38
CA ASN A 36 -5.75 -3.97 8.24
C ASN A 36 -6.26 -2.80 9.12
N HIS A 37 -5.62 -1.63 9.06
CA HIS A 37 -6.18 -0.46 9.74
C HIS A 37 -7.32 0.03 8.87
N THR A 38 -8.50 -0.45 9.23
CA THR A 38 -9.79 0.18 8.96
C THR A 38 -9.69 1.65 9.32
N PHE A 39 -9.43 2.53 8.33
CA PHE A 39 -9.82 3.95 8.31
C PHE A 39 -9.83 4.61 9.70
N GLU A 40 -8.73 4.47 10.43
CA GLU A 40 -8.59 5.09 11.73
C GLU A 40 -8.25 6.54 11.39
N TYR A 41 -9.11 7.48 11.84
CA TYR A 41 -9.20 8.90 11.46
C TYR A 41 -10.21 9.30 10.37
N GLY A 42 -11.11 8.40 9.94
CA GLY A 42 -12.48 8.81 9.57
C GLY A 42 -12.68 9.74 8.38
N ASP A 43 -11.84 9.68 7.34
CA ASP A 43 -12.00 10.48 6.11
C ASP A 43 -12.41 9.59 4.93
N GLY A 44 -13.38 8.71 5.16
CA GLY A 44 -13.96 7.80 4.17
C GLY A 44 -15.35 8.26 3.76
N ILE A 45 -15.39 9.14 2.75
CA ILE A 45 -16.54 9.87 2.15
C ILE A 45 -17.03 11.08 2.95
#